data_AF-A0A9W6HR57-F1
#
_entry.id   AF-A0A9W6HR57-F1
#
_cell.length_a   1.000
_cell.length_b   1.000
_cell.length_c   1.000
_cell.angle_alpha   90.00
_cell.angle_beta   90.00
_cell.angle_gamma   90.00
#
_symmetry.space_group_name_H-M   'P 1'
#
loop_
_entity.id
_entity.type
_entity.pdbx_description
1 polymer ?
#
loop_
_entity_poly.entity_id
_entity_poly.type
_entity_poly.pdbx_seq_one_letter_code
_entity_poly.pdbx_strand_id
1 'polypeptide(L)'
;MITRISVVGSIALALLLLTGCSGVAETAGTTPAPSVSTPPETLDDLAVGDMLTDAQAKQLNGQVGTQRPYQQDDGSYIVIDIAQPLPESVRQEVAASIATSDSSDLASFFRKTDEESVATGKTLIVVRYMSASTPDGEPLTAWMASSAATGFPGFHGTSAEDVAAQAQTWASTTRDASQYEVVVIDG
;
A
#
# COMPACT_ATOMS: atom_id res chain seq x y z
N MET A 1 21.03 -35.00 -26.46
CA MET A 1 21.59 -34.27 -27.63
C MET A 1 20.49 -33.35 -28.13
N ILE A 2 20.57 -32.02 -28.04
CA ILE A 2 21.58 -31.15 -28.63
C ILE A 2 21.89 -29.99 -27.67
N THR A 3 23.19 -29.82 -27.40
CA THR A 3 23.81 -28.68 -26.74
C THR A 3 23.89 -27.50 -27.70
N ARG A 4 23.59 -26.28 -27.26
CA ARG A 4 24.13 -25.07 -27.91
C ARG A 4 24.78 -24.15 -26.87
N ILE A 5 26.09 -24.07 -27.01
CA ILE A 5 27.05 -23.15 -26.39
C ILE A 5 27.17 -21.91 -27.29
N SER A 6 27.65 -20.82 -26.69
CA SER A 6 28.35 -19.65 -27.28
C SER A 6 27.54 -18.35 -27.31
N VAL A 7 28.10 -17.16 -27.01
CA VAL A 7 29.44 -16.70 -26.57
C VAL A 7 29.29 -15.23 -26.16
N VAL A 8 30.06 -14.83 -25.14
CA VAL A 8 30.73 -13.54 -24.82
C VAL A 8 30.33 -12.27 -25.60
N GLY A 9 30.19 -11.16 -24.85
CA GLY A 9 30.26 -9.80 -25.40
C GLY A 9 30.51 -8.72 -24.35
N SER A 10 31.71 -8.69 -23.77
CA SER A 10 32.21 -7.57 -22.97
C SER A 10 32.44 -6.33 -23.85
N ILE A 11 31.89 -5.17 -23.47
CA ILE A 11 32.23 -3.85 -24.03
C ILE A 11 32.33 -2.90 -22.83
N ALA A 12 33.53 -2.70 -22.29
CA ALA A 12 34.51 -1.68 -22.68
C ALA A 12 34.24 -0.32 -22.00
N LEU A 13 35.12 -0.08 -21.04
CA LEU A 13 35.46 1.15 -20.33
C LEU A 13 35.65 2.34 -21.29
N ALA A 14 34.99 3.47 -21.02
CA ALA A 14 35.30 4.75 -21.65
C ALA A 14 35.75 5.74 -20.57
N LEU A 15 37.07 5.86 -20.41
CA LEU A 15 37.70 7.02 -19.79
C LEU A 15 37.56 8.22 -20.74
N LEU A 16 36.92 9.29 -20.29
CA LEU A 16 37.07 10.62 -20.87
C LEU A 16 37.71 11.53 -19.82
N LEU A 17 39.02 11.66 -19.92
CA LEU A 17 39.79 12.78 -19.39
C LEU A 17 39.47 14.01 -20.24
N LEU A 18 38.98 15.08 -19.61
CA LEU A 18 39.16 16.43 -20.15
C LEU A 18 39.67 17.37 -19.04
N THR A 19 40.84 17.89 -19.37
CA THR A 19 41.65 18.93 -18.75
C THR A 19 40.91 20.23 -18.42
N GLY A 20 41.13 20.71 -17.19
CA GLY A 20 41.70 22.03 -16.94
C GLY A 20 40.79 23.25 -17.00
N CYS A 21 40.53 23.84 -15.83
CA CYS A 21 40.54 25.29 -15.70
C CYS A 21 41.10 25.69 -14.33
N SER A 22 42.27 26.33 -14.36
CA SER A 22 42.89 26.96 -13.21
C SER A 22 42.04 28.14 -12.75
N GLY A 23 41.65 28.14 -11.48
CA GLY A 23 41.13 29.29 -10.78
C GLY A 23 41.57 29.19 -9.31
N VAL A 24 42.66 29.86 -8.96
CA VAL A 24 43.04 30.08 -7.56
C VAL A 24 42.19 31.22 -7.04
N ALA A 25 41.34 30.93 -6.06
CA ALA A 25 40.81 31.91 -5.13
C ALA A 25 40.93 31.33 -3.72
N GLU A 26 41.77 31.96 -2.92
CA GLU A 26 42.01 31.67 -1.52
C GLU A 26 40.84 32.20 -0.69
N THR A 27 40.14 31.36 0.08
CA THR A 27 39.35 31.83 1.23
C THR A 27 39.10 30.72 2.24
N ALA A 28 39.59 30.97 3.46
CA ALA A 28 39.14 30.45 4.76
C ALA A 28 38.91 28.93 4.89
N GLY A 29 39.82 28.28 5.60
CA GLY A 29 39.64 26.93 6.12
C GLY A 29 38.35 26.82 6.94
N THR A 30 37.37 26.11 6.38
CA THR A 30 36.36 25.40 7.16
C THR A 30 36.67 23.93 6.94
N THR A 31 37.23 23.29 7.97
CA THR A 31 37.39 21.84 8.01
C THR A 31 36.07 21.20 7.61
N PRO A 32 36.01 20.30 6.61
CA PRO A 32 34.81 19.55 6.34
C PRO A 32 34.44 18.82 7.64
N ALA A 33 33.25 19.09 8.17
CA ALA A 33 32.69 18.26 9.21
C ALA A 33 32.76 16.81 8.69
N PRO A 34 33.22 15.84 9.51
CA PRO A 34 33.23 14.45 9.09
C PRO A 34 31.82 14.11 8.61
N SER A 35 31.71 13.68 7.35
CA SER A 35 30.48 13.03 6.89
C SER A 35 30.32 11.80 7.76
N VAL A 36 29.45 11.90 8.76
CA VAL A 36 29.00 10.76 9.54
C VAL A 36 28.21 9.92 8.53
N SER A 37 28.88 8.94 7.95
CA SER A 37 28.23 7.85 7.25
C SER A 37 27.51 7.06 8.34
N THR A 38 26.27 7.43 8.63
CA THR A 38 25.38 6.58 9.41
C THR A 38 25.34 5.24 8.68
N PRO A 39 25.61 4.11 9.35
CA PRO A 39 25.48 2.79 8.73
C PRO A 39 24.08 2.69 8.10
N PRO A 40 23.93 2.01 6.93
CA PRO A 40 22.60 1.74 6.40
C PRO A 40 21.79 1.02 7.49
N GLU A 41 20.64 1.60 7.88
CA GLU A 41 19.72 0.95 8.81
C GLU A 41 19.33 -0.40 8.21
N THR A 42 19.66 -1.49 8.91
CA THR A 42 19.36 -2.85 8.46
C THR A 42 17.86 -3.10 8.57
N LEU A 43 17.25 -3.67 7.53
CA LEU A 43 15.82 -4.00 7.49
C LEU A 43 15.48 -5.32 8.22
N ASP A 44 16.48 -6.01 8.78
CA ASP A 44 16.37 -7.41 9.21
C ASP A 44 15.46 -7.65 10.43
N ASP A 45 15.09 -6.59 11.17
CA ASP A 45 14.32 -6.68 12.43
C ASP A 45 12.98 -5.91 12.40
N LEU A 46 12.47 -5.54 11.22
CA LEU A 46 11.21 -4.79 11.10
C LEU A 46 9.98 -5.68 11.33
N ALA A 47 9.17 -5.33 12.33
CA ALA A 47 7.90 -5.96 12.63
C ALA A 47 6.71 -5.22 11.99
N VAL A 48 5.60 -5.91 11.81
CA VAL A 48 4.34 -5.31 11.36
C VAL A 48 3.90 -4.25 12.36
N GLY A 49 3.62 -3.04 11.88
CA GLY A 49 3.26 -1.89 12.69
C GLY A 49 4.44 -1.01 13.09
N ASP A 50 5.68 -1.39 12.80
CA ASP A 50 6.84 -0.53 13.06
C ASP A 50 6.83 0.71 12.18
N MET A 51 7.19 1.86 12.74
CA MET A 51 7.38 3.08 11.97
C MET A 51 8.70 3.04 11.21
N LEU A 52 8.70 3.54 9.98
CA LEU A 52 9.85 3.57 9.08
C LEU A 52 10.34 5.00 8.87
N THR A 53 11.66 5.15 8.75
CA THR A 53 12.26 6.33 8.14
C THR A 53 12.02 6.32 6.63
N ASP A 54 12.07 7.49 5.98
CA ASP A 54 11.97 7.60 4.51
C ASP A 54 12.99 6.70 3.77
N ALA A 55 14.18 6.53 4.35
CA ALA A 55 15.23 5.68 3.80
C ALA A 55 14.84 4.20 3.90
N GLN A 56 14.35 3.76 5.05
CA GLN A 56 13.86 2.38 5.24
C GLN A 56 12.65 2.09 4.35
N ALA A 57 11.69 3.02 4.24
CA ALA A 57 10.52 2.87 3.36
C ALA A 57 10.94 2.68 1.90
N LYS A 58 11.88 3.48 1.40
CA LYS A 58 12.42 3.33 0.04
C LYS A 58 13.12 1.98 -0.18
N GLN A 59 13.87 1.51 0.83
CA GLN A 59 14.57 0.24 0.75
C GLN A 59 13.60 -0.95 0.81
N LEU A 60 12.57 -0.88 1.66
CA LEU A 60 11.55 -1.92 1.81
C LEU A 60 10.69 -2.07 0.55
N ASN A 61 10.36 -0.95 -0.12
CA ASN A 61 9.57 -0.93 -1.36
C ASN A 61 10.26 -1.64 -2.56
N GLY A 62 11.49 -2.16 -2.39
CA GLY A 62 12.22 -2.86 -3.43
C GLY A 62 12.78 -4.24 -3.06
N GLN A 63 12.61 -4.74 -1.83
CA GLN A 63 13.47 -5.86 -1.37
C GLN A 63 12.89 -6.97 -0.48
N VAL A 64 11.63 -6.99 -0.02
CA VAL A 64 11.27 -7.98 1.03
C VAL A 64 9.90 -8.65 0.86
N GLY A 65 9.91 -9.93 0.45
CA GLY A 65 8.85 -10.91 0.71
C GLY A 65 7.41 -10.38 0.65
N THR A 66 6.71 -10.45 1.78
CA THR A 66 5.33 -9.98 1.96
C THR A 66 5.24 -8.63 2.67
N GLN A 67 6.37 -8.06 3.10
CA GLN A 67 6.41 -6.79 3.83
C GLN A 67 6.43 -5.59 2.88
N ARG A 68 5.71 -4.53 3.25
CA ARG A 68 5.63 -3.30 2.45
C ARG A 68 5.55 -2.06 3.35
N PRO A 69 6.07 -0.92 2.89
CA PRO A 69 5.79 0.35 3.54
C PRO A 69 4.39 0.84 3.15
N TYR A 70 3.61 1.27 4.13
CA TYR A 70 2.38 2.06 3.93
C TYR A 70 2.66 3.49 4.36
N GLN A 71 2.40 4.46 3.49
CA GLN A 71 2.52 5.87 3.83
C GLN A 71 1.21 6.34 4.44
N GLN A 72 1.28 6.89 5.64
CA GLN A 72 0.14 7.45 6.33
C GLN A 72 -0.14 8.90 5.88
N ASP A 73 -1.34 9.40 6.14
CA ASP A 73 -1.80 10.76 5.84
C ASP A 73 -0.93 11.85 6.49
N ASP A 74 -0.32 11.56 7.65
CA ASP A 74 0.62 12.45 8.33
C ASP A 74 2.02 12.48 7.68
N GLY A 75 2.21 11.69 6.62
CA GLY A 75 3.45 11.55 5.86
C GLY A 75 4.42 10.53 6.43
N SER A 76 4.14 9.93 7.59
CA SER A 76 4.95 8.84 8.16
C SER A 76 4.76 7.53 7.41
N TYR A 77 5.64 6.57 7.65
CA TYR A 77 5.55 5.25 7.05
C TYR A 77 5.45 4.18 8.13
N ILE A 78 4.66 3.16 7.87
CA ILE A 78 4.49 1.99 8.74
C ILE A 78 4.70 0.69 7.95
N VAL A 79 5.28 -0.31 8.59
CA VAL A 79 5.43 -1.64 8.00
C VAL A 79 4.09 -2.36 8.03
N ILE A 80 3.66 -2.87 6.89
CA ILE A 80 2.57 -3.83 6.77
C ILE A 80 3.10 -5.15 6.21
N ASP A 81 2.41 -6.26 6.50
CA ASP A 81 2.66 -7.58 5.92
C ASP A 81 1.40 -8.05 5.21
N ILE A 82 1.47 -8.26 3.89
CA ILE A 82 0.32 -8.69 3.11
C ILE A 82 -0.19 -10.08 3.51
N ALA A 83 0.62 -10.89 4.22
CA ALA A 83 0.21 -12.19 4.72
C ALA A 83 -0.57 -12.12 6.05
N GLN A 84 -0.53 -10.98 6.75
CA GLN A 84 -1.18 -10.77 8.04
C GLN A 84 -2.33 -9.77 7.91
N PRO A 85 -3.32 -9.74 8.83
CA PRO A 85 -4.30 -8.66 8.87
C PRO A 85 -3.62 -7.29 8.95
N LEU A 86 -4.25 -6.28 8.35
CA LEU A 86 -3.73 -4.91 8.47
C LEU A 86 -3.73 -4.46 9.94
N PRO A 87 -2.71 -3.69 10.37
CA PRO A 87 -2.74 -3.02 11.67
C PRO A 87 -3.99 -2.16 11.80
N GLU A 88 -4.55 -2.10 13.01
CA GLU A 88 -5.80 -1.35 13.25
C GLU A 88 -5.71 0.12 12.82
N SER A 89 -4.57 0.78 13.06
CA SER A 89 -4.33 2.16 12.62
C SER A 89 -4.46 2.31 11.10
N VAL A 90 -3.85 1.40 10.33
CA VAL A 90 -3.92 1.40 8.86
C VAL A 90 -5.34 1.10 8.40
N ARG A 91 -6.08 0.20 9.06
CA ARG A 91 -7.48 -0.08 8.70
C ARG A 91 -8.39 1.12 8.88
N GLN A 92 -8.26 1.82 10.01
CA GLN A 92 -9.03 3.02 10.28
C GLN A 92 -8.72 4.14 9.28
N GLU A 93 -7.45 4.28 8.93
CA GLU A 93 -7.01 5.28 7.96
C GLU A 93 -7.51 4.95 6.54
N VAL A 94 -7.38 3.69 6.10
CA VAL A 94 -7.96 3.22 4.84
C VAL A 94 -9.48 3.43 4.81
N ALA A 95 -10.19 3.12 5.91
CA ALA A 95 -11.63 3.35 6.02
C ALA A 95 -11.97 4.83 5.84
N ALA A 96 -11.28 5.72 6.57
CA ALA A 96 -11.46 7.16 6.49
C ALA A 96 -11.15 7.70 5.09
N SER A 97 -10.05 7.24 4.51
CA SER A 97 -9.59 7.60 3.16
C SER A 97 -10.64 7.22 2.09
N ILE A 98 -11.21 6.01 2.16
CA ILE A 98 -12.30 5.60 1.27
C ILE A 98 -13.58 6.39 1.55
N ALA A 99 -13.88 6.69 2.82
CA ALA A 99 -15.05 7.49 3.21
C ALA A 99 -15.05 8.90 2.62
N THR A 100 -13.88 9.49 2.35
CA THR A 100 -13.78 10.81 1.69
C THR A 100 -14.20 10.80 0.22
N SER A 101 -14.28 9.63 -0.41
CA SER A 101 -14.79 9.52 -1.77
C SER A 101 -16.29 9.83 -1.79
N ASP A 102 -16.76 10.50 -2.83
CA ASP A 102 -18.19 10.73 -3.01
C ASP A 102 -18.90 9.38 -3.19
N SER A 103 -19.59 8.93 -2.15
CA SER A 103 -20.28 7.65 -2.12
C SER A 103 -21.46 7.57 -3.10
N SER A 104 -21.92 8.72 -3.62
CA SER A 104 -22.92 8.79 -4.68
C SER A 104 -22.32 8.58 -6.07
N ASP A 105 -21.01 8.78 -6.23
CA ASP A 105 -20.24 8.41 -7.42
C ASP A 105 -19.51 7.08 -7.22
N LEU A 106 -20.17 6.00 -7.66
CA LEU A 106 -19.60 4.65 -7.59
C LEU A 106 -18.22 4.55 -8.26
N ALA A 107 -17.95 5.31 -9.32
CA ALA A 107 -16.66 5.26 -10.00
C ALA A 107 -15.54 5.84 -9.11
N SER A 108 -15.81 6.98 -8.45
CA SER A 108 -14.88 7.56 -7.48
C SER A 108 -14.66 6.66 -6.28
N PHE A 109 -15.72 6.04 -5.75
CA PHE A 109 -15.63 5.06 -4.67
C PHE A 109 -14.73 3.87 -5.04
N PHE A 110 -14.97 3.23 -6.19
CA PHE A 110 -14.17 2.07 -6.61
C PHE A 110 -12.73 2.44 -6.94
N ARG A 111 -12.50 3.62 -7.54
CA ARG A 111 -11.15 4.14 -7.76
C ARG A 111 -10.40 4.31 -6.44
N LYS A 112 -11.02 4.92 -5.42
CA LYS A 112 -10.37 5.11 -4.12
C LYS A 112 -10.10 3.78 -3.42
N THR A 113 -11.04 2.83 -3.51
CA THR A 113 -10.85 1.47 -2.98
C THR A 113 -9.67 0.76 -3.67
N ASP A 114 -9.50 0.94 -4.99
CA ASP A 114 -8.37 0.38 -5.74
C ASP A 114 -7.03 1.04 -5.35
N GLU A 115 -7.00 2.37 -5.21
CA GLU A 115 -5.84 3.11 -4.72
C GLU A 115 -5.36 2.57 -3.35
N GLU A 116 -6.28 2.38 -2.40
CA GLU A 116 -5.95 1.81 -1.08
C GLU A 116 -5.60 0.31 -1.15
N SER A 117 -6.22 -0.44 -2.07
CA SER A 117 -5.86 -1.85 -2.31
C SER A 117 -4.43 -1.99 -2.80
N VAL A 118 -3.98 -1.09 -3.69
CA VAL A 118 -2.60 -1.03 -4.19
C VAL A 118 -1.64 -0.57 -3.09
N ALA A 119 -2.01 0.45 -2.31
CA ALA A 119 -1.20 0.97 -1.21
C ALA A 119 -0.94 -0.13 -0.16
N THR A 120 -1.97 -0.86 0.24
CA THR A 120 -1.89 -1.93 1.24
C THR A 120 -1.40 -3.27 0.67
N GLY A 121 -1.60 -3.52 -0.63
CA GLY A 121 -1.28 -4.81 -1.26
C GLY A 121 -2.30 -5.90 -0.92
N LYS A 122 -3.48 -5.49 -0.44
CA LYS A 122 -4.61 -6.36 -0.16
C LYS A 122 -5.78 -5.97 -1.04
N THR A 123 -6.58 -6.96 -1.41
CA THR A 123 -7.88 -6.72 -2.02
C THR A 123 -8.87 -6.35 -0.93
N LEU A 124 -9.39 -5.12 -0.97
CA LEU A 124 -10.30 -4.64 0.05
C LEU A 124 -11.73 -5.12 -0.20
N ILE A 125 -12.39 -5.56 0.87
CA ILE A 125 -13.84 -5.77 0.94
C ILE A 125 -14.39 -4.67 1.82
N VAL A 126 -15.12 -3.74 1.21
CA VAL A 126 -15.60 -2.54 1.88
C VAL A 126 -17.05 -2.72 2.30
N VAL A 127 -17.31 -2.57 3.58
CA VAL A 127 -18.65 -2.55 4.18
C VAL A 127 -19.06 -1.09 4.40
N ARG A 128 -20.14 -0.65 3.76
CA ARG A 128 -20.62 0.73 3.86
C ARG A 128 -22.14 0.81 3.97
N TYR A 129 -22.63 1.86 4.60
CA TYR A 129 -24.05 2.19 4.58
C TYR A 129 -24.43 2.85 3.25
N MET A 130 -25.51 2.40 2.64
CA MET A 130 -26.04 2.96 1.40
C MET A 130 -27.50 3.35 1.57
N SER A 131 -27.88 4.45 0.90
CA SER A 131 -29.26 4.88 0.75
C SER A 131 -29.56 5.02 -0.74
N ALA A 132 -30.65 4.41 -1.19
CA ALA A 132 -31.14 4.52 -2.56
C ALA A 132 -32.62 4.87 -2.53
N SER A 133 -33.09 5.68 -3.49
CA SER A 133 -34.51 5.93 -3.64
C SER A 133 -35.19 4.74 -4.33
N THR A 134 -36.25 4.23 -3.73
CA THR A 134 -37.15 3.28 -4.41
C THR A 134 -37.99 4.00 -5.47
N PRO A 135 -38.61 3.27 -6.41
CA PRO A 135 -39.52 3.87 -7.41
C PRO A 135 -40.68 4.66 -6.79
N ASP A 136 -41.09 4.30 -5.57
CA ASP A 136 -42.17 4.97 -4.83
C ASP A 136 -41.67 6.19 -4.02
N GLY A 137 -40.36 6.50 -4.09
CA GLY A 137 -39.75 7.65 -3.42
C GLY A 137 -39.29 7.40 -1.98
N GLU A 138 -39.64 6.26 -1.39
CA GLU A 138 -39.17 5.88 -0.05
C GLU A 138 -37.68 5.51 -0.09
N PRO A 139 -36.86 5.97 0.86
CA PRO A 139 -35.46 5.59 0.93
C PRO A 139 -35.33 4.12 1.35
N LEU A 140 -34.65 3.33 0.53
CA LEU A 140 -34.14 2.03 0.90
C LEU A 140 -32.73 2.21 1.44
N THR A 141 -32.53 1.85 2.71
CA THR A 141 -31.21 1.89 3.32
C THR A 141 -30.75 0.49 3.72
N ALA A 142 -29.46 0.23 3.51
CA ALA A 142 -28.85 -1.04 3.88
C ALA A 142 -27.34 -0.88 4.06
N TRP A 143 -26.76 -1.71 4.92
CA TRP A 143 -25.33 -1.99 4.91
C TRP A 143 -25.02 -2.93 3.74
N MET A 144 -23.95 -2.66 3.02
CA MET A 144 -23.51 -3.45 1.87
C MET A 144 -22.01 -3.71 1.92
N ALA A 145 -21.61 -4.96 1.65
CA ALA A 145 -20.22 -5.33 1.39
C ALA A 145 -19.99 -5.39 -0.13
N SER A 146 -18.94 -4.71 -0.61
CA SER A 146 -18.53 -4.71 -2.02
C SER A 146 -17.02 -4.91 -2.14
N SER A 147 -16.56 -5.55 -3.21
CA SER A 147 -15.14 -5.72 -3.51
C SER A 147 -14.92 -5.83 -5.01
N ALA A 148 -13.72 -5.43 -5.47
CA ALA A 148 -13.26 -5.72 -6.82
C ALA A 148 -12.76 -7.18 -6.99
N ALA A 149 -12.74 -7.96 -5.90
CA ALA A 149 -12.35 -9.36 -5.90
C ALA A 149 -13.19 -10.20 -6.87
N THR A 150 -12.51 -10.94 -7.75
CA THR A 150 -13.16 -11.91 -8.65
C THR A 150 -13.93 -12.94 -7.82
N GLY A 151 -15.23 -13.11 -8.09
CA GLY A 151 -16.07 -14.12 -7.43
C GLY A 151 -16.60 -13.72 -6.06
N PHE A 152 -16.38 -12.48 -5.61
CA PHE A 152 -17.04 -11.96 -4.41
C PHE A 152 -18.55 -11.80 -4.67
N PRO A 153 -19.43 -12.40 -3.83
CA PRO A 153 -20.87 -12.45 -4.10
C PRO A 153 -21.60 -11.13 -3.76
N GLY A 154 -20.97 -10.24 -2.98
CA GLY A 154 -21.66 -9.12 -2.35
C GLY A 154 -22.55 -9.57 -1.18
N PHE A 155 -22.63 -8.74 -0.14
CA PHE A 155 -23.51 -8.98 1.01
C PHE A 155 -24.29 -7.71 1.31
N HIS A 156 -25.49 -7.85 1.87
CA HIS A 156 -26.28 -6.72 2.36
C HIS A 156 -27.08 -7.10 3.60
N GLY A 157 -27.44 -6.11 4.42
CA GLY A 157 -28.17 -6.33 5.66
C GLY A 157 -28.50 -5.04 6.40
N THR A 158 -29.07 -5.17 7.60
CA THR A 158 -29.50 -4.04 8.43
C THR A 158 -28.47 -3.60 9.46
N SER A 159 -27.35 -4.34 9.62
CA SER A 159 -26.27 -4.00 10.54
C SER A 159 -24.91 -4.10 9.85
N ALA A 160 -23.97 -3.23 10.22
CA ALA A 160 -22.59 -3.30 9.74
C ALA A 160 -21.91 -4.60 10.19
N GLU A 161 -22.14 -5.00 11.44
CA GLU A 161 -21.53 -6.19 12.07
C GLU A 161 -21.91 -7.48 11.33
N ASP A 162 -23.20 -7.69 11.02
CA ASP A 162 -23.64 -8.90 10.32
C ASP A 162 -23.09 -8.96 8.88
N VAL A 163 -23.01 -7.81 8.21
CA VAL A 163 -22.49 -7.72 6.84
C VAL A 163 -20.97 -7.91 6.84
N ALA A 164 -20.25 -7.34 7.80
CA ALA A 164 -18.82 -7.56 7.99
C ALA A 164 -18.49 -9.01 8.35
N ALA A 165 -19.28 -9.64 9.21
CA ALA A 165 -19.11 -11.06 9.57
C ALA A 165 -19.30 -11.99 8.36
N GLN A 166 -20.28 -11.71 7.50
CA GLN A 166 -20.48 -12.44 6.24
C GLN A 166 -19.30 -12.25 5.29
N ALA A 167 -18.83 -11.01 5.11
CA ALA A 167 -17.65 -10.69 4.31
C ALA A 167 -16.39 -11.42 4.83
N GLN A 168 -16.18 -11.42 6.15
CA GLN A 168 -15.06 -12.08 6.81
C GLN A 168 -15.12 -13.61 6.65
N THR A 169 -16.32 -14.19 6.73
CA THR A 169 -16.55 -15.62 6.51
C THR A 169 -16.21 -16.01 5.07
N TRP A 170 -16.63 -15.21 4.08
CA TRP A 170 -16.25 -15.43 2.69
C TRP A 170 -14.74 -15.29 2.48
N ALA A 171 -14.13 -14.24 3.02
CA ALA A 171 -12.69 -13.98 2.88
C ALA A 171 -11.86 -15.15 3.44
N SER A 172 -12.23 -15.66 4.61
CA SER A 172 -11.54 -16.78 5.27
C SER A 172 -11.73 -18.15 4.61
N THR A 173 -12.78 -18.32 3.82
CA THR A 173 -13.08 -19.59 3.12
C THR A 173 -12.60 -19.59 1.66
N THR A 174 -12.19 -18.43 1.15
CA THR A 174 -11.63 -18.27 -0.19
C THR A 174 -10.17 -18.71 -0.22
N ARG A 175 -9.72 -19.24 -1.36
CA ARG A 175 -8.30 -19.52 -1.59
C ARG A 175 -7.53 -18.21 -1.45
N ASP A 176 -6.39 -18.25 -0.75
CA ASP A 176 -5.56 -17.07 -0.50
C ASP A 176 -6.22 -16.02 0.42
N ALA A 177 -6.90 -16.48 1.48
CA ALA A 177 -7.59 -15.65 2.48
C ALA A 177 -6.78 -14.44 3.00
N SER A 178 -5.45 -14.57 3.11
CA SER A 178 -4.58 -13.47 3.55
C SER A 178 -4.56 -12.27 2.60
N GLN A 179 -4.97 -12.45 1.33
CA GLN A 179 -5.03 -11.37 0.36
C GLN A 179 -6.18 -10.39 0.59
N TYR A 180 -7.16 -10.74 1.43
CA TYR A 180 -8.35 -9.94 1.66
C TYR A 180 -8.28 -9.22 3.01
N GLU A 181 -8.77 -7.97 3.04
CA GLU A 181 -9.06 -7.25 4.28
C GLU A 181 -10.50 -6.75 4.23
N VAL A 182 -11.23 -6.93 5.33
CA VAL A 182 -12.56 -6.35 5.49
C VAL A 182 -12.43 -5.01 6.19
N VAL A 183 -12.93 -3.95 5.54
CA VAL A 183 -12.88 -2.58 6.06
C VAL A 183 -14.31 -2.07 6.19
N VAL A 184 -14.67 -1.59 7.38
CA VAL A 184 -15.98 -0.99 7.64
C VAL A 184 -15.83 0.53 7.59
N ILE A 185 -16.68 1.18 6.81
CA ILE A 185 -16.78 2.64 6.74
C ILE A 185 -17.96 3.06 7.61
N ASP A 186 -17.66 3.80 8.68
CA ASP A 186 -18.68 4.45 9.49
C ASP A 186 -19.33 5.59 8.68
N GLY A 187 -20.66 5.57 8.60
CA GLY A 187 -21.46 6.57 7.88
C GLY A 187 -21.89 7.76 8.73
#